data_AF-A0A940KP89-F1
#
_entry.id   AF-A0A940KP89-F1
#
_cell.length_a   1.000
_cell.length_b   1.000
_cell.length_c   1.000
_cell.angle_alpha   90.00
_cell.angle_beta   90.00
_cell.angle_gamma   90.00
#
_symmetry.space_group_name_H-M   'P 1'
#
loop_
_entity.id
_entity.type
_entity.pdbx_description
1 polymer ?
#
loop_
_entity_poly.entity_id
_entity_poly.type
_entity_poly.pdbx_seq_one_letter_code
_entity_poly.pdbx_strand_id
1 'polypeptide(L)'
;LLSIPASVHRKHLFIQDNIFLTALHLSKLILLRELNLGNRIVKLDLAGLEKIDGQNNNLETISFSQTPLIKHIDLKNNPIKITVDIRGLTNLEYPDLSGGQLLFLNFSGTLRFKTIFLVILRDLL
;
A
#
# COMPACT_ATOMS: atom_id res chain seq x y z
N LEU A 1 13.54 -1.71 13.42
CA LEU A 1 12.88 -2.77 12.65
C LEU A 1 12.02 -3.57 13.62
N LEU A 2 10.70 -3.64 13.42
CA LEU A 2 9.80 -4.41 14.28
C LEU A 2 9.63 -5.82 13.69
N SER A 3 10.05 -6.83 14.43
CA SER A 3 9.77 -8.23 14.09
C SER A 3 8.54 -8.69 14.87
N ILE A 4 7.44 -8.94 14.15
CA ILE A 4 6.21 -9.45 14.74
C ILE A 4 6.28 -10.99 14.70
N PRO A 5 6.10 -11.68 15.83
CA PRO A 5 6.10 -13.14 15.83
C PRO A 5 4.97 -13.67 14.92
N ALA A 6 5.21 -14.84 14.34
CA ALA A 6 4.23 -15.51 13.49
C ALA A 6 2.91 -15.66 14.25
N SER A 7 1.81 -15.27 13.61
CA SER A 7 0.49 -15.40 14.19
C SER A 7 -0.46 -15.93 13.13
N VAL A 8 -1.10 -17.06 13.46
CA VAL A 8 -2.09 -17.73 12.60
C VAL A 8 -3.51 -17.23 12.86
N HIS A 9 -3.69 -16.16 13.62
CA HIS A 9 -5.00 -15.59 13.91
C HIS A 9 -5.09 -14.09 13.65
N ARG A 10 -3.95 -13.39 13.52
CA ARG A 10 -3.91 -11.94 13.38
C ARG A 10 -4.37 -11.52 11.98
N LYS A 11 -5.58 -10.95 11.91
CA LYS A 11 -6.18 -10.41 10.69
C LYS A 11 -6.00 -8.90 10.54
N HIS A 12 -5.85 -8.19 11.66
CA HIS A 12 -5.73 -6.74 11.68
C HIS A 12 -4.45 -6.35 12.41
N LEU A 13 -3.72 -5.38 11.87
CA LEU A 13 -2.52 -4.82 12.49
C LEU A 13 -2.57 -3.30 12.41
N PHE A 14 -2.52 -2.65 13.56
CA PHE A 14 -2.50 -1.21 13.71
C PHE A 14 -1.18 -0.80 14.35
N ILE A 15 -0.40 0.02 13.65
CA ILE A 15 0.86 0.58 14.17
C ILE A 15 0.88 2.06 13.83
N GLN A 16 0.80 2.91 14.85
CA GLN A 16 0.80 4.36 14.71
C GLN A 16 1.81 4.98 15.69
N ASP A 17 2.23 6.21 15.39
CA ASP A 17 3.05 7.08 16.24
C ASP A 17 4.42 6.52 16.65
N ASN A 18 4.92 5.52 15.93
CA ASN A 18 6.25 4.97 16.13
C ASN A 18 7.28 5.65 15.23
N ILE A 19 7.82 6.77 15.70
CA ILE A 19 8.77 7.61 14.95
C ILE A 19 10.10 6.92 14.61
N PHE A 20 10.43 5.83 15.32
CA PHE A 20 11.66 5.06 15.11
C PHE A 20 11.44 3.85 14.19
N LEU A 21 10.19 3.52 13.89
CA LEU A 21 9.87 2.41 13.00
C LEU A 21 9.95 2.88 11.54
N THR A 22 11.02 2.46 10.88
CA THR A 22 11.29 2.79 9.46
C THR A 22 11.05 1.60 8.52
N ALA A 23 10.91 0.39 9.05
CA ALA A 23 10.71 -0.84 8.27
C ALA A 23 9.92 -1.89 9.05
N LEU A 24 9.07 -2.62 8.32
CA LEU A 24 8.17 -3.65 8.86
C LEU A 24 8.16 -4.88 7.94
N HIS A 25 8.33 -6.07 8.54
CA HIS A 25 8.30 -7.34 7.83
C HIS A 25 7.03 -8.11 8.20
N LEU A 26 6.13 -8.28 7.23
CA LEU A 26 4.80 -8.88 7.45
C LEU A 26 4.68 -10.30 6.90
N SER A 27 5.74 -10.84 6.28
CA SER A 27 5.71 -12.14 5.59
C SER A 27 5.29 -13.33 6.47
N LYS A 28 5.44 -13.23 7.79
CA LYS A 28 5.02 -14.27 8.76
C LYS A 28 3.56 -14.14 9.23
N LEU A 29 2.86 -13.07 8.85
CA LEU A 29 1.47 -12.81 9.21
C LEU A 29 0.55 -13.22 8.06
N ILE A 30 0.55 -14.52 7.75
CA ILE A 30 -0.12 -15.09 6.56
C ILE A 30 -1.63 -14.86 6.51
N LEU A 31 -2.27 -14.62 7.66
CA LEU A 31 -3.69 -14.31 7.76
C LEU A 31 -3.99 -12.82 7.90
N LEU A 32 -2.99 -11.95 7.82
CA LEU A 32 -3.21 -10.52 7.86
C LEU A 32 -4.04 -10.10 6.66
N ARG A 33 -5.09 -9.32 6.91
CA ARG A 33 -6.02 -8.80 5.90
C ARG A 33 -6.07 -7.29 5.90
N GLU A 34 -5.92 -6.67 7.07
CA GLU A 34 -5.97 -5.23 7.22
C GLU A 34 -4.73 -4.70 7.92
N LEU A 35 -4.13 -3.68 7.32
CA LEU A 35 -2.94 -3.02 7.82
C LEU A 35 -3.18 -1.51 7.91
N ASN A 36 -3.00 -0.94 9.09
CA ASN A 36 -3.02 0.50 9.30
C ASN A 36 -1.67 0.97 9.83
N LEU A 37 -1.04 1.88 9.09
CA LEU A 37 0.29 2.42 9.33
C LEU A 37 0.25 3.95 9.31
N GLY A 38 0.63 4.57 10.42
CA GLY A 38 0.91 6.02 10.50
C GLY A 38 2.26 6.27 11.15
N ASN A 39 3.36 5.99 10.44
CA ASN A 39 4.72 6.15 10.95
C ASN A 39 5.65 6.76 9.89
N ARG A 40 6.98 6.64 10.07
CA ARG A 40 7.99 7.04 9.08
C ARG A 40 8.48 5.83 8.26
N ILE A 41 7.57 4.94 7.86
CA ILE A 41 7.93 3.71 7.15
C ILE A 41 8.49 4.06 5.77
N VAL A 42 9.65 3.51 5.44
CA VAL A 42 10.33 3.67 4.14
C VAL A 42 10.14 2.43 3.27
N LYS A 43 10.05 1.24 3.89
CA LYS A 43 9.89 -0.03 3.19
C LYS A 43 8.84 -0.91 3.83
N LEU A 44 7.96 -1.46 3.00
CA LEU A 44 6.86 -2.31 3.40
C LEU A 44 6.76 -3.52 2.46
N ASP A 45 6.72 -4.72 3.05
CA ASP A 45 6.43 -5.96 2.35
C ASP A 45 4.94 -6.32 2.55
N LEU A 46 4.22 -6.59 1.47
CA LEU A 46 2.79 -6.87 1.48
C LEU A 46 2.55 -8.32 1.08
N ALA A 47 1.71 -9.04 1.82
CA ALA A 47 1.30 -10.39 1.46
C ALA A 47 -0.15 -10.66 1.89
N GLY A 48 -1.01 -11.05 0.95
CA GLY A 48 -2.37 -11.51 1.23
C GLY A 48 -3.33 -10.47 1.84
N LEU A 49 -3.01 -9.18 1.75
CA LEU A 49 -3.84 -8.10 2.29
C LEU A 49 -5.08 -7.82 1.43
N GLU A 50 -6.16 -7.44 2.10
CA GLU A 50 -7.40 -6.92 1.51
C GLU A 50 -7.51 -5.40 1.64
N LYS A 51 -6.90 -4.81 2.67
CA LYS A 51 -6.92 -3.37 2.93
C LYS A 51 -5.58 -2.87 3.49
N ILE A 52 -5.13 -1.73 2.99
CA ILE A 52 -4.02 -0.95 3.56
C ILE A 52 -4.40 0.52 3.70
N ASP A 53 -4.23 1.04 4.92
CA ASP A 53 -4.25 2.48 5.25
C ASP A 53 -2.82 2.87 5.65
N GLY A 54 -2.06 3.47 4.74
CA GLY A 54 -0.64 3.80 4.89
C GLY A 54 -0.31 5.26 4.60
N GLN A 55 -1.27 6.16 4.81
CA GLN A 55 -1.11 7.59 4.56
C GLN A 55 0.04 8.22 5.38
N ASN A 56 0.65 9.28 4.84
CA ASN A 56 1.69 10.09 5.50
C ASN A 56 2.90 9.27 5.99
N ASN A 57 3.35 8.30 5.21
CA ASN A 57 4.63 7.61 5.44
C ASN A 57 5.69 8.11 4.44
N ASN A 58 6.87 7.50 4.45
CA ASN A 58 7.99 7.86 3.56
C ASN A 58 8.23 6.77 2.50
N LEU A 59 7.16 6.11 2.04
CA LEU A 59 7.27 5.04 1.05
C LEU A 59 7.70 5.63 -0.30
N GLU A 60 8.87 5.24 -0.78
CA GLU A 60 9.36 5.63 -2.12
C GLU A 60 8.96 4.64 -3.21
N THR A 61 8.70 3.39 -2.82
CA THR A 61 8.31 2.28 -3.71
C THR A 61 7.30 1.37 -3.01
N ILE A 62 6.45 0.71 -3.79
CA ILE A 62 5.49 -0.28 -3.30
C ILE A 62 5.18 -1.30 -4.40
N SER A 63 4.85 -2.55 -4.01
CA SER A 63 4.45 -3.60 -4.94
C SER A 63 3.24 -4.37 -4.41
N PHE A 64 2.25 -4.57 -5.28
CA PHE A 64 0.99 -5.28 -4.97
C PHE A 64 0.94 -6.69 -5.58
N SER A 65 2.06 -7.19 -6.10
CA SER A 65 2.10 -8.50 -6.79
C SER A 65 1.70 -9.68 -5.89
N GLN A 66 1.82 -9.52 -4.57
CA GLN A 66 1.47 -10.53 -3.56
C GLN A 66 0.16 -10.21 -2.82
N THR A 67 -0.65 -9.28 -3.33
CA THR A 67 -1.94 -8.89 -2.75
C THR A 67 -3.09 -8.93 -3.77
N PRO A 68 -3.37 -10.09 -4.41
CA PRO A 68 -4.40 -10.19 -5.45
C PRO A 68 -5.84 -9.97 -4.94
N LEU A 69 -6.04 -10.05 -3.61
CA LEU A 69 -7.34 -9.85 -2.97
C LEU A 69 -7.56 -8.42 -2.48
N ILE A 70 -6.63 -7.49 -2.76
CA ILE A 70 -6.72 -6.12 -2.26
C ILE A 70 -7.93 -5.40 -2.85
N LYS A 71 -8.69 -4.73 -1.97
CA LYS A 71 -9.90 -3.98 -2.28
C LYS A 71 -9.74 -2.49 -2.02
N HIS A 72 -8.89 -2.13 -1.06
CA HIS A 72 -8.69 -0.76 -0.63
C HIS A 72 -7.20 -0.46 -0.43
N ILE A 73 -6.76 0.65 -1.04
CA ILE A 73 -5.41 1.18 -0.96
C ILE A 73 -5.53 2.67 -0.65
N ASP A 74 -5.08 3.09 0.52
CA ASP A 74 -4.81 4.49 0.82
C ASP A 74 -3.32 4.65 1.17
N LEU A 75 -2.56 5.23 0.23
CA LEU A 75 -1.14 5.58 0.41
C LEU A 75 -0.92 7.07 0.22
N LYS A 76 -1.94 7.89 0.50
CA LYS A 76 -1.86 9.34 0.35
C LYS A 76 -0.64 9.93 1.03
N ASN A 77 -0.05 10.96 0.42
CA ASN A 77 1.11 11.69 0.95
C ASN A 77 2.31 10.77 1.26
N ASN A 78 2.61 9.85 0.36
CA ASN A 78 3.89 9.14 0.33
C ASN A 78 4.69 9.60 -0.88
N PRO A 79 6.03 9.78 -0.77
CA PRO A 79 6.89 10.20 -1.89
C PRO A 79 7.16 9.04 -2.87
N ILE A 80 6.12 8.35 -3.33
CA ILE A 80 6.25 7.23 -4.28
C ILE A 80 6.64 7.81 -5.64
N LYS A 81 7.86 7.51 -6.11
CA LYS A 81 8.49 8.14 -7.28
C LYS A 81 8.37 7.34 -8.58
N ILE A 82 8.00 6.06 -8.49
CA ILE A 82 8.04 5.11 -9.62
C ILE A 82 6.63 4.72 -10.11
N THR A 83 6.58 3.99 -11.22
CA THR A 83 5.45 3.19 -11.68
C THR A 83 4.86 2.34 -10.54
N VAL A 84 3.60 2.59 -10.22
CA VAL A 84 2.80 1.66 -9.42
C VAL A 84 2.05 0.74 -10.40
N ASP A 85 2.33 -0.56 -10.32
CA ASP A 85 1.64 -1.57 -11.13
C ASP A 85 0.46 -2.16 -10.35
N ILE A 86 -0.75 -1.84 -10.79
CA ILE A 86 -2.00 -2.37 -10.24
C ILE A 86 -2.74 -3.24 -11.26
N ARG A 87 -2.05 -3.73 -12.30
CA ARG A 87 -2.68 -4.60 -13.31
C ARG A 87 -3.29 -5.84 -12.69
N GLY A 88 -4.47 -6.20 -13.19
CA GLY A 88 -5.15 -7.43 -12.80
C GLY A 88 -5.63 -7.47 -11.34
N LEU A 89 -5.59 -6.36 -10.60
CA LEU A 89 -6.19 -6.27 -9.26
C LEU A 89 -7.71 -6.18 -9.37
N THR A 90 -8.35 -7.25 -9.84
CA THR A 90 -9.77 -7.29 -10.24
C THR A 90 -10.75 -6.96 -9.13
N ASN A 91 -10.32 -7.02 -7.86
CA ASN A 91 -11.12 -6.69 -6.68
C ASN A 91 -10.87 -5.27 -6.14
N LEU A 92 -9.96 -4.49 -6.73
CA LEU A 92 -9.62 -3.14 -6.25
C LEU A 92 -10.78 -2.18 -6.52
N GLU A 93 -11.32 -1.60 -5.43
CA GLU A 93 -12.47 -0.70 -5.47
C GLU A 93 -12.09 0.77 -5.20
N TYR A 94 -11.11 0.98 -4.31
CA TYR A 94 -10.72 2.31 -3.80
C TYR A 94 -9.18 2.47 -3.77
N PRO A 95 -8.56 2.96 -4.86
CA PRO A 95 -7.18 3.45 -4.83
C PRO A 95 -7.11 4.96 -4.54
N ASP A 96 -6.37 5.33 -3.50
CA ASP A 96 -5.85 6.67 -3.25
C ASP A 96 -4.32 6.64 -3.18
N LEU A 97 -3.70 7.25 -4.21
CA LEU A 97 -2.25 7.44 -4.31
C LEU A 97 -1.90 8.93 -4.41
N SER A 98 -2.79 9.81 -3.94
CA SER A 98 -2.64 11.25 -4.05
C SER A 98 -1.44 11.79 -3.25
N GLY A 99 -0.85 12.90 -3.70
CA GLY A 99 0.32 13.51 -3.04
C GLY A 99 1.65 12.79 -3.29
N GLY A 100 1.68 11.76 -4.14
CA GLY A 100 2.91 11.13 -4.64
C GLY A 100 3.52 11.84 -5.85
N GLN A 101 4.64 11.30 -6.33
CA GLN A 101 5.36 11.77 -7.54
C GLN A 101 5.28 10.72 -8.66
N LEU A 102 4.06 10.20 -8.89
CA LEU A 102 3.84 9.11 -9.84
C LEU A 102 4.13 9.57 -11.28
N LEU A 103 5.07 8.87 -11.94
CA LEU A 103 5.38 9.09 -13.36
C LEU A 103 4.44 8.30 -14.29
N PHE A 104 3.99 7.12 -13.86
CA PHE A 104 3.17 6.22 -14.67
C PHE A 104 2.28 5.34 -13.79
N LEU A 105 1.06 5.06 -14.26
CA LEU A 105 0.11 4.17 -13.60
C LEU A 105 -0.48 3.18 -14.61
N ASN A 106 -0.34 1.88 -14.34
CA ASN A 106 -0.93 0.85 -15.18
C ASN A 106 -2.07 0.12 -14.46
N PHE A 107 -3.28 0.33 -14.95
CA PHE A 107 -4.51 -0.26 -14.40
C PHE A 107 -5.17 -1.27 -15.34
N SER A 108 -4.48 -1.72 -16.39
CA SER A 108 -5.03 -2.69 -17.35
C SER A 108 -5.52 -3.96 -16.64
N GLY A 109 -6.72 -4.42 -17.01
CA GLY A 109 -7.37 -5.57 -16.38
C GLY A 109 -7.93 -5.31 -14.97
N THR A 110 -7.94 -4.06 -14.49
CA THR A 110 -8.64 -3.67 -13.26
C THR A 110 -10.04 -3.18 -13.62
N LEU A 111 -11.08 -3.88 -13.16
CA LEU A 111 -12.43 -3.77 -13.74
C LEU A 111 -13.50 -3.22 -12.78
N ARG A 112 -13.16 -2.93 -11.51
CA ARG A 112 -14.15 -2.72 -10.43
C ARG A 112 -14.01 -1.42 -9.62
N PHE A 113 -13.34 -0.41 -10.16
CA PHE A 113 -13.19 0.87 -9.44
C PHE A 113 -14.56 1.50 -9.10
N LYS A 114 -14.74 1.89 -7.84
CA LYS A 114 -15.87 2.73 -7.40
C LYS A 114 -15.49 4.20 -7.38
N THR A 115 -14.27 4.50 -6.96
CA THR A 115 -13.74 5.86 -6.88
C THR A 115 -12.23 5.81 -7.03
N ILE A 116 -11.64 6.76 -7.78
CA ILE A 116 -10.20 6.83 -8.02
C ILE A 116 -9.72 8.22 -7.64
N PHE A 117 -8.73 8.31 -6.75
CA PHE A 117 -8.05 9.56 -6.41
C PHE A 117 -6.61 9.52 -6.92
N LEU A 118 -6.31 10.35 -7.91
CA LEU A 118 -4.99 10.47 -8.51
C LEU A 118 -4.63 11.94 -8.69
N VAL A 119 -3.37 12.27 -8.43
CA VAL A 119 -2.76 13.50 -8.91
C VAL A 119 -1.65 13.07 -9.86
N ILE A 120 -1.93 13.07 -11.15
CA ILE A 120 -0.88 12.94 -12.17
C ILE A 120 -0.30 14.34 -12.32
N LEU A 121 0.99 14.52 -12.01
CA LEU A 121 1.70 15.73 -12.43
C LEU A 121 1.73 15.71 -13.96
N ARG A 122 0.84 16.50 -14.58
CA ARG A 122 0.93 16.88 -15.98
C ARG A 122 2.10 17.84 -16.12
N ASP A 123 3.33 17.37 -16.07
CA ASP A 123 4.50 18.12 -16.52
C ASP A 123 5.64 17.15 -16.76
N LEU A 124 5.69 16.58 -17.96
CA LEU A 124 6.90 16.13 -18.65
C LEU A 124 6.50 16.00 -20.14
N LEU A 125 6.73 17.09 -20.87
CA LEU A 125 6.96 17.08 -22.32
C LEU A 125 8.16 16.18 -22.65
#